data_AF-A0A662CJA6-F1
#
_entry.id   AF-A0A662CJA6-F1
#
_cell.length_a   1.000
_cell.length_b   1.000
_cell.length_c   1.000
_cell.angle_alpha   90.00
_cell.angle_beta   90.00
_cell.angle_gamma   90.00
#
_symmetry.space_group_name_H-M   'P 1'
#
loop_
_entity.id
_entity.type
_entity.pdbx_description
1 polymer ?
#
loop_
_entity_poly.entity_id
_entity_poly.type
_entity_poly.pdbx_seq_one_letter_code
_entity_poly.pdbx_strand_id
1 'polypeptide(L)'
;MERRIFIAGIIQGSCKGKDVWSQDYRSRLKEILARAFPDWEIYCPVENHPESVEYTDEEARDTFMYHIDLVKKSSLIVSYLPSASMGTAVEMWEAYREGIPVWTVTPMLENWVVRITSTRIFSSLEALEEFLGSGPSPEALVFREAGKD
;
A
#
# COMPACT_ATOMS: atom_id res chain seq x y z
N MET A 1 9.10 -7.15 13.25
CA MET A 1 8.81 -6.51 11.96
C MET A 1 9.26 -7.49 10.90
N GLU A 2 8.35 -7.90 10.04
CA GLU A 2 8.62 -8.91 9.00
C GLU A 2 9.05 -8.18 7.72
N ARG A 3 9.90 -8.80 6.90
CA ARG A 3 10.23 -8.32 5.55
C ARG A 3 9.01 -8.48 4.63
N ARG A 4 7.98 -7.68 4.88
CA ARG A 4 6.70 -7.66 4.18
C ARG A 4 6.46 -6.27 3.61
N ILE A 5 6.03 -6.24 2.36
CA ILE A 5 5.40 -5.10 1.72
C ILE A 5 3.89 -5.35 1.70
N PHE A 6 3.12 -4.41 2.24
CA PHE A 6 1.66 -4.44 2.12
C PHE A 6 1.21 -3.52 0.99
N ILE A 7 0.47 -4.06 0.01
CA ILE A 7 -0.10 -3.28 -1.09
C ILE A 7 -1.45 -2.71 -0.69
N ALA A 8 -1.40 -1.49 -0.18
CA ALA A 8 -2.58 -0.67 0.04
C ALA A 8 -3.07 -0.09 -1.29
N GLY A 9 -4.39 -0.04 -1.50
CA GLY A 9 -4.89 0.56 -2.74
C GLY A 9 -6.39 0.59 -2.84
N ILE A 10 -6.89 1.45 -3.73
CA ILE A 10 -8.33 1.64 -3.93
C ILE A 10 -9.00 0.34 -4.40
N ILE A 11 -10.07 -0.06 -3.72
CA ILE A 11 -10.97 -1.16 -4.11
C ILE A 11 -12.36 -0.58 -4.40
N GLN A 12 -13.13 -0.22 -3.38
CA GLN A 12 -14.46 0.41 -3.58
C GLN A 12 -14.39 1.94 -3.70
N GLY A 13 -13.45 2.61 -3.04
CA GLY A 13 -13.32 4.07 -3.12
C GLY A 13 -14.60 4.81 -2.71
N SER A 14 -15.11 5.66 -3.60
CA SER A 14 -16.38 6.39 -3.43
C SER A 14 -17.58 5.74 -4.16
N CYS A 15 -17.48 4.47 -4.56
CA CYS A 15 -18.62 3.74 -5.12
C CYS A 15 -19.78 3.72 -4.12
N LYS A 16 -21.02 3.88 -4.62
CA LYS A 16 -22.23 3.93 -3.77
C LYS A 16 -22.84 2.55 -3.49
N GLY A 17 -22.30 1.51 -4.11
CA GLY A 17 -22.76 0.13 -3.99
C GLY A 17 -21.56 -0.83 -3.91
N LYS A 18 -21.73 -2.04 -4.45
CA LYS A 18 -20.70 -3.08 -4.42
C LYS A 18 -19.66 -2.98 -5.56
N ASP A 19 -19.75 -1.93 -6.38
CA ASP A 19 -18.81 -1.71 -7.47
C ASP A 19 -17.38 -1.52 -6.94
N VAL A 20 -16.42 -2.04 -7.69
CA VAL A 20 -14.99 -1.89 -7.44
C VAL A 20 -14.32 -1.18 -8.59
N TRP A 21 -13.27 -0.42 -8.28
CA TRP A 21 -12.33 0.11 -9.25
C TRP A 21 -11.58 -1.05 -9.92
N SER A 22 -11.06 -0.84 -11.13
CA SER A 22 -10.16 -1.83 -11.75
C SER A 22 -8.99 -2.13 -10.81
N GLN A 23 -8.69 -3.42 -10.66
CA GLN A 23 -7.60 -3.93 -9.82
C GLN A 23 -6.37 -4.34 -10.66
N ASP A 24 -6.36 -4.05 -11.97
CA ASP A 24 -5.32 -4.49 -12.91
C ASP A 24 -3.93 -3.93 -12.56
N TYR A 25 -3.89 -2.77 -11.88
CA TYR A 25 -2.65 -2.17 -11.40
C TYR A 25 -1.89 -3.08 -10.42
N ARG A 26 -2.60 -3.97 -9.70
CA ARG A 26 -2.00 -4.79 -8.64
C ARG A 26 -1.00 -5.78 -9.19
N SER A 27 -1.29 -6.42 -10.33
CA SER A 27 -0.37 -7.37 -10.96
C SER A 27 0.94 -6.68 -11.35
N ARG A 28 0.84 -5.53 -12.04
CA ARG A 28 2.01 -4.75 -12.43
C ARG A 28 2.80 -4.25 -11.21
N LEU A 29 2.11 -3.74 -10.19
CA LEU A 29 2.76 -3.27 -8.97
C LEU A 29 3.50 -4.41 -8.24
N LYS A 30 2.87 -5.58 -8.12
CA LYS A 30 3.53 -6.77 -7.55
C LYS A 30 4.78 -7.16 -8.33
N GLU A 31 4.75 -7.15 -9.66
CA GLU A 31 5.91 -7.48 -10.50
C GLU A 31 7.07 -6.47 -10.32
N ILE A 32 6.75 -5.18 -10.22
CA ILE A 32 7.75 -4.14 -9.91
C ILE A 32 8.37 -4.40 -8.54
N LEU A 33 7.54 -4.63 -7.52
CA LEU A 33 8.01 -4.85 -6.14
C LEU A 33 8.78 -6.16 -5.98
N ALA A 34 8.34 -7.25 -6.61
CA ALA A 34 9.01 -8.55 -6.50
C ALA A 34 10.41 -8.54 -7.12
N ARG A 35 10.62 -7.75 -8.19
CA ARG A 35 11.95 -7.54 -8.77
C ARG A 35 12.86 -6.72 -7.86
N ALA A 36 12.31 -5.70 -7.19
CA ALA A 36 13.07 -4.81 -6.32
C ALA A 36 13.35 -5.40 -4.93
N PHE A 37 12.48 -6.29 -4.45
CA PHE A 37 12.55 -6.91 -3.11
C PHE A 37 12.38 -8.44 -3.22
N PRO A 38 13.35 -9.17 -3.79
CA PRO A 38 13.21 -10.59 -4.11
C PRO A 38 12.97 -11.50 -2.89
N ASP A 39 13.45 -11.10 -1.72
CA ASP A 39 13.36 -11.88 -0.47
C ASP A 39 12.25 -11.37 0.47
N TRP A 40 11.41 -10.45 0.01
CA TRP A 40 10.32 -9.89 0.83
C TRP A 40 8.98 -10.50 0.43
N GLU A 41 8.13 -10.71 1.43
CA GLU A 41 6.74 -11.06 1.22
C GLU A 41 5.98 -9.86 0.64
N ILE A 42 5.20 -10.07 -0.41
CA ILE A 42 4.33 -9.03 -0.97
C ILE A 42 2.88 -9.42 -0.73
N TYR A 43 2.25 -8.78 0.24
CA TYR A 43 0.86 -9.03 0.61
C TYR A 43 -0.09 -8.15 -0.21
N CYS A 44 -1.07 -8.78 -0.85
CA CYS A 44 -2.10 -8.11 -1.63
C CYS A 44 -3.50 -8.44 -1.07
N PRO A 45 -4.25 -7.45 -0.54
CA PRO A 45 -5.60 -7.67 0.01
C PRO A 45 -6.57 -8.37 -0.95
N VAL A 46 -6.58 -7.98 -2.23
CA VAL A 46 -7.52 -8.53 -3.22
C VAL A 46 -7.24 -10.00 -3.54
N GLU A 47 -5.99 -10.43 -3.51
CA GLU A 47 -5.65 -11.84 -3.76
C GLU A 47 -6.00 -12.74 -2.58
N ASN A 48 -5.89 -12.21 -1.36
CA ASN A 48 -6.17 -12.96 -0.13
C ASN A 48 -7.67 -12.92 0.23
N HIS A 49 -8.41 -11.93 -0.26
CA HIS A 49 -9.84 -11.75 -0.04
C HIS A 49 -10.59 -11.39 -1.34
N PRO A 50 -10.60 -12.28 -2.36
CA PRO A 50 -11.14 -11.95 -3.69
C PRO A 50 -12.64 -11.66 -3.70
N GLU A 51 -13.40 -12.20 -2.73
CA GLU A 51 -14.85 -12.04 -2.62
C GLU A 51 -15.26 -11.04 -1.53
N SER A 52 -14.33 -10.19 -1.07
CA SER A 52 -14.55 -9.32 0.10
C SER A 52 -15.72 -8.34 -0.04
N VAL A 53 -16.17 -8.06 -1.26
CA VAL A 53 -17.33 -7.20 -1.54
C VAL A 53 -18.66 -7.86 -1.19
N GLU A 54 -18.68 -9.18 -1.06
CA GLU A 54 -19.87 -9.96 -0.67
C GLU A 54 -19.89 -10.32 0.81
N TYR A 55 -18.85 -9.94 1.55
CA TYR A 55 -18.76 -10.20 2.99
C TYR A 55 -19.91 -9.58 3.77
N THR A 56 -20.31 -10.28 4.82
CA THR A 56 -21.14 -9.73 5.88
C THR A 56 -20.40 -8.63 6.63
N ASP A 57 -21.12 -7.80 7.39
CA ASP A 57 -20.51 -6.75 8.21
C ASP A 57 -19.51 -7.29 9.24
N GLU A 58 -19.70 -8.54 9.71
CA GLU A 58 -18.79 -9.22 10.63
C GLU A 58 -17.49 -9.62 9.92
N GLU A 59 -17.59 -10.32 8.80
CA GLU A 59 -16.43 -10.70 7.98
C GLU A 59 -15.64 -9.48 7.48
N ALA A 60 -16.35 -8.42 7.08
CA ALA A 60 -15.75 -7.16 6.66
C ALA A 60 -14.99 -6.48 7.81
N ARG A 61 -15.56 -6.48 9.02
CA ARG A 61 -14.89 -5.95 10.22
C ARG A 61 -13.63 -6.73 10.55
N ASP A 62 -13.73 -8.06 10.58
CA ASP A 62 -12.60 -8.92 10.93
C ASP A 62 -11.47 -8.79 9.92
N THR A 63 -11.81 -8.79 8.62
CA THR A 63 -10.84 -8.57 7.53
C THR A 63 -10.20 -7.20 7.62
N PHE A 64 -10.97 -6.15 7.92
CA PHE A 64 -10.44 -4.80 8.11
C PHE A 64 -9.45 -4.75 9.27
N MET A 65 -9.81 -5.28 10.44
CA MET A 65 -8.94 -5.29 11.62
C MET A 65 -7.68 -6.12 11.39
N TYR A 66 -7.82 -7.26 10.70
CA TYR A 66 -6.69 -8.10 10.29
C TYR A 66 -5.72 -7.34 9.36
N HIS A 67 -6.22 -6.63 8.35
CA HIS A 67 -5.36 -5.82 7.48
C HIS A 67 -4.64 -4.70 8.24
N ILE A 68 -5.29 -4.05 9.21
CA ILE A 68 -4.61 -3.06 10.06
C ILE A 68 -3.47 -3.70 10.86
N ASP A 69 -3.67 -4.89 11.42
CA ASP A 69 -2.60 -5.61 12.12
C ASP A 69 -1.44 -6.00 11.17
N LEU A 70 -1.74 -6.43 9.93
CA LEU A 70 -0.72 -6.69 8.91
C LEU A 70 0.07 -5.44 8.54
N VAL A 71 -0.60 -4.29 8.37
CA VAL A 71 0.04 -3.00 8.09
C VAL A 71 1.07 -2.70 9.18
N LYS A 72 0.69 -2.84 10.47
CA LYS A 72 1.58 -2.58 11.62
C LYS A 72 2.78 -3.52 11.72
N LYS A 73 2.69 -4.71 11.13
CA LYS A 73 3.75 -5.73 11.14
C LYS A 73 4.65 -5.68 9.89
N SER A 74 4.23 -4.95 8.86
CA SER A 74 4.95 -4.79 7.60
C SER A 74 6.16 -3.87 7.75
N SER A 75 7.14 -4.04 6.87
CA SER A 75 8.32 -3.15 6.81
C SER A 75 8.11 -1.97 5.87
N LEU A 76 7.20 -2.09 4.90
CA LEU A 76 6.87 -1.03 3.94
C LEU A 76 5.39 -1.13 3.56
N ILE A 77 4.72 0.02 3.42
CA ILE A 77 3.42 0.12 2.76
C ILE A 77 3.61 0.77 1.41
N VAL A 78 3.09 0.14 0.36
CA VAL A 78 3.04 0.74 -0.98
C VAL A 78 1.58 1.00 -1.33
N SER A 79 1.21 2.27 -1.40
CA SER A 79 -0.17 2.71 -1.60
C SER A 79 -0.39 3.15 -3.05
N TYR A 80 -1.27 2.48 -3.79
CA TYR A 80 -1.72 2.95 -5.11
C TYR A 80 -3.08 3.64 -5.00
N LEU A 81 -3.08 4.96 -5.21
CA LEU A 81 -4.21 5.82 -4.86
C LEU A 81 -4.52 6.82 -6.00
N PRO A 82 -5.10 6.37 -7.14
CA PRO A 82 -5.44 7.25 -8.26
C PRO A 82 -6.58 8.23 -7.91
N SER A 83 -7.38 7.89 -6.90
CA SER A 83 -8.44 8.71 -6.31
C SER A 83 -8.54 8.41 -4.81
N ALA A 84 -9.26 9.23 -4.06
CA ALA A 84 -9.41 9.06 -2.62
C ALA A 84 -10.05 7.71 -2.26
N SER A 85 -9.48 7.03 -1.26
CA SER A 85 -9.94 5.74 -0.72
C SER A 85 -9.89 5.80 0.79
N MET A 86 -11.04 5.59 1.44
CA MET A 86 -11.14 5.65 2.90
C MET A 86 -10.31 4.56 3.57
N GLY A 87 -10.42 3.31 3.10
CA GLY A 87 -9.65 2.19 3.64
C GLY A 87 -8.15 2.42 3.54
N THR A 88 -7.68 2.81 2.35
CA THR A 88 -6.26 3.11 2.12
C THR A 88 -5.76 4.28 2.97
N ALA A 89 -6.58 5.31 3.18
CA ALA A 89 -6.22 6.42 4.07
C ALA A 89 -6.02 5.96 5.52
N VAL A 90 -6.83 5.02 6.02
CA VAL A 90 -6.65 4.45 7.36
C VAL A 90 -5.39 3.58 7.43
N GLU A 91 -5.14 2.75 6.42
CA GLU A 91 -3.91 1.94 6.33
C GLU A 91 -2.65 2.83 6.33
N MET A 92 -2.64 3.90 5.53
CA MET A 92 -1.54 4.88 5.49
C MET A 92 -1.36 5.59 6.84
N TRP A 93 -2.45 5.95 7.50
CA TRP A 93 -2.42 6.61 8.80
C TRP A 93 -1.86 5.71 9.91
N GLU A 94 -2.30 4.45 9.98
CA GLU A 94 -1.79 3.51 10.97
C GLU A 94 -0.31 3.19 10.73
N ALA A 95 0.12 3.05 9.48
CA ALA A 95 1.54 2.90 9.15
C ALA A 95 2.39 4.10 9.59
N TYR A 96 1.93 5.32 9.28
CA TYR A 96 2.58 6.56 9.70
C TYR A 96 2.75 6.63 11.23
N ARG A 97 1.70 6.26 11.99
CA ARG A 97 1.73 6.27 13.45
C ARG A 97 2.72 5.27 14.05
N GLU A 98 2.94 4.13 13.38
CA GLU A 98 3.92 3.11 13.78
C GLU A 98 5.33 3.38 13.25
N GLY A 99 5.55 4.49 12.53
CA GLY A 99 6.84 4.81 11.92
C GLY A 99 7.23 3.88 10.77
N ILE A 100 6.24 3.26 10.12
CA ILE A 100 6.44 2.39 8.96
C ILE A 100 6.46 3.28 7.71
N PRO A 101 7.48 3.18 6.85
CA PRO A 101 7.53 3.94 5.61
C PRO A 101 6.32 3.66 4.73
N VAL A 102 5.78 4.73 4.13
CA VAL A 102 4.67 4.69 3.18
C VAL A 102 5.13 5.30 1.86
N TRP A 103 5.10 4.52 0.80
CA TRP A 103 5.41 4.93 -0.57
C TRP A 103 4.12 5.00 -1.37
N THR A 104 3.71 6.19 -1.77
CA THR A 104 2.40 6.42 -2.39
C THR A 104 2.53 6.75 -3.87
N VAL A 105 1.82 6.01 -4.71
CA VAL A 105 1.67 6.28 -6.15
C VAL A 105 0.31 6.96 -6.37
N THR A 106 0.32 8.25 -6.70
CA THR A 106 -0.92 9.04 -6.81
C THR A 106 -0.74 10.35 -7.62
N PRO A 107 -1.78 10.80 -8.36
CA PRO A 107 -1.82 12.15 -8.89
C PRO A 107 -2.19 13.22 -7.85
N MET A 108 -2.63 12.82 -6.63
CA MET A 108 -3.14 13.73 -5.61
C MET A 108 -2.04 14.38 -4.77
N LEU A 109 -1.08 15.04 -5.44
CA LEU A 109 0.15 15.57 -4.82
C LEU A 109 -0.12 16.62 -3.73
N GLU A 110 -1.25 17.34 -3.80
CA GLU A 110 -1.62 18.36 -2.82
C GLU A 110 -2.47 17.82 -1.66
N ASN A 111 -2.92 16.57 -1.72
CA ASN A 111 -3.78 15.99 -0.69
C ASN A 111 -3.04 15.88 0.64
N TRP A 112 -3.63 16.39 1.72
CA TRP A 112 -2.98 16.45 3.02
C TRP A 112 -2.66 15.07 3.59
N VAL A 113 -3.58 14.10 3.51
CA VAL A 113 -3.32 12.75 4.02
C VAL A 113 -2.13 12.14 3.29
N VAL A 114 -2.11 12.23 1.96
CA VAL A 114 -0.97 11.79 1.14
C VAL A 114 0.33 12.44 1.61
N ARG A 115 0.37 13.78 1.69
CA ARG A 115 1.58 14.55 2.05
C ARG A 115 2.06 14.29 3.48
N ILE A 116 1.14 14.08 4.42
CA ILE A 116 1.46 13.88 5.84
C ILE A 116 1.97 12.46 6.08
N THR A 117 1.32 11.46 5.48
CA THR A 117 1.60 10.05 5.80
C THR A 117 2.64 9.41 4.89
N SER A 118 2.91 9.98 3.72
CA SER A 118 3.88 9.41 2.77
C SER A 118 5.31 9.81 3.10
N THR A 119 6.19 8.82 3.18
CA THR A 119 7.65 9.02 3.13
C THR A 119 8.14 9.31 1.72
N ARG A 120 7.47 8.76 0.69
CA ARG A 120 7.71 9.05 -0.73
C ARG A 120 6.41 9.13 -1.51
N ILE A 121 6.38 10.01 -2.51
CA ILE A 121 5.25 10.19 -3.40
C ILE A 121 5.75 10.07 -4.84
N PHE A 122 5.09 9.22 -5.63
CA PHE A 122 5.35 8.99 -7.04
C PHE A 122 4.10 9.38 -7.83
N SER A 123 4.29 10.07 -8.97
CA SER A 123 3.18 10.49 -9.83
C SER A 123 2.57 9.33 -10.62
N SER A 124 3.29 8.23 -10.81
CA SER A 124 2.83 7.05 -11.55
C SER A 124 3.59 5.77 -11.17
N LEU A 125 3.11 4.61 -11.67
CA LEU A 125 3.79 3.33 -11.50
C LEU A 125 5.15 3.30 -12.22
N GLU A 126 5.25 3.97 -13.38
CA GLU A 126 6.50 4.13 -14.13
C GLU A 126 7.54 4.88 -13.29
N ALA A 127 7.14 5.96 -12.62
CA ALA A 127 8.05 6.73 -11.77
C ALA A 127 8.54 5.90 -10.56
N LEU A 128 7.69 5.05 -10.00
CA LEU A 128 8.08 4.09 -8.97
C LEU A 128 9.06 3.04 -9.52
N GLU A 129 8.77 2.48 -10.70
CA GLU A 129 9.60 1.47 -11.36
C GLU A 129 10.99 2.02 -11.72
N GLU A 130 11.06 3.22 -12.28
CA GLU A 130 12.31 3.91 -12.59
C GLU A 130 13.14 4.15 -11.33
N PHE A 131 12.49 4.63 -10.25
CA PHE A 131 13.15 4.84 -8.97
C PHE A 131 13.71 3.53 -8.38
N LEU A 132 12.96 2.44 -8.46
CA LEU A 132 13.41 1.14 -7.97
C LEU A 132 14.51 0.53 -8.85
N GLY A 133 14.52 0.84 -10.15
CA GLY A 133 15.55 0.43 -11.09
C GLY A 133 16.83 1.26 -11.04
N SER A 134 16.81 2.43 -10.37
CA SER A 134 17.93 3.36 -10.31
C SER A 134 18.22 3.84 -8.89
N GLY A 135 19.31 3.38 -8.29
CA GLY A 135 19.76 3.91 -7.00
C GLY A 135 20.34 2.87 -6.03
N PRO A 136 20.49 3.25 -4.74
CA PRO A 136 20.93 2.33 -3.69
C PRO A 136 19.89 1.22 -3.45
N SER A 137 20.29 0.17 -2.74
CA SER A 137 19.40 -0.95 -2.39
C SER A 137 18.05 -0.44 -1.81
N PRO A 138 16.91 -0.75 -2.45
CA PRO A 138 15.58 -0.35 -1.97
C PRO A 138 15.32 -0.81 -0.54
N GLU A 139 15.82 -1.99 -0.17
CA GLU A 139 15.73 -2.53 1.20
C GLU A 139 16.46 -1.63 2.22
N ALA A 140 17.71 -1.25 1.93
CA ALA A 140 18.47 -0.38 2.83
C ALA A 140 17.78 0.98 3.01
N LEU A 141 17.16 1.48 1.94
CA LEU A 141 16.41 2.72 1.98
C LEU A 141 15.18 2.63 2.91
N VAL A 142 14.40 1.54 2.81
CA VAL A 142 13.24 1.33 3.68
C VAL A 142 13.64 1.35 5.16
N PHE A 143 14.73 0.66 5.52
CA PHE A 143 15.20 0.62 6.91
C PHE A 143 15.67 1.99 7.42
N ARG A 144 16.39 2.74 6.58
CA ARG A 144 16.78 4.11 6.90
C ARG A 144 15.58 5.02 7.11
N GLU A 145 14.56 4.91 6.25
CA GLU A 145 13.32 5.71 6.35
C GLU A 145 12.49 5.34 7.59
N ALA A 146 12.59 4.09 8.06
CA ALA A 146 12.00 3.65 9.32
C ALA A 146 12.80 4.11 10.56
N GLY A 147 13.94 4.79 10.38
CA GLY A 147 14.84 5.19 11.46
C GLY A 147 15.57 4.00 12.11
N LYS A 148 15.84 2.95 11.33
CA LYS A 148 16.43 1.67 11.78
C LYS A 148 17.73 1.41 11.02
N ASP A 149 18.75 2.21 11.30
CA ASP A 149 20.13 1.98 10.86
C ASP A 149 20.94 1.28 11.96
#